data_AF-A0A940KSB5-F1
#
_entry.id   AF-A0A940KSB5-F1
#
_cell.length_a   1.000
_cell.length_b   1.000
_cell.length_c   1.000
_cell.angle_alpha   90.00
_cell.angle_beta   90.00
_cell.angle_gamma   90.00
#
_symmetry.space_group_name_H-M   'P 1'
#
loop_
_entity.id
_entity.type
_entity.pdbx_description
1 polymer ?
#
loop_
_entity_poly.entity_id
_entity_poly.type
_entity_poly.pdbx_seq_one_letter_code
_entity_poly.pdbx_strand_id
1 'polypeptide(L)'
;MYSFLAKQLMAVALSINLMMPATGSGPVSEEVKLNLQPQLPTGKWLNGTFSMSNWWSYDGKQYVGNPYSQSIAFNFSEKGKSEFYLVIKTHTGYCSTEAFTYLKGTVKFTEGERSFTFTPASGNYRGFYSCASGSN
;
A
#
# COMPACT_ATOMS: atom_id res chain seq x y z
N MET A 1 13.90 -31.10 20.02
CA MET A 1 14.19 -31.94 18.82
C MET A 1 12.89 -31.99 18.03
N TYR A 2 12.64 -31.32 16.91
CA TYR A 2 13.44 -30.76 15.80
C TYR A 2 12.95 -29.31 15.56
N SER A 3 13.76 -28.25 15.45
CA SER A 3 14.78 -27.92 14.44
C SER A 3 14.20 -27.61 13.05
N PHE A 4 14.19 -26.32 12.71
CA PHE A 4 14.47 -25.71 11.40
C PHE A 4 13.71 -26.18 10.16
N LEU A 5 12.87 -25.30 9.59
CA LEU A 5 12.49 -25.11 8.16
C LEU A 5 11.13 -24.37 8.20
N ALA A 6 10.90 -23.17 7.68
CA ALA A 6 11.55 -22.46 6.59
C ALA A 6 11.44 -20.94 6.81
N LYS A 7 12.61 -20.29 6.96
CA LYS A 7 12.82 -18.94 6.45
C LYS A 7 13.05 -19.08 4.95
N GLN A 8 12.15 -18.61 4.09
CA GLN A 8 12.48 -17.96 2.82
C GLN A 8 11.26 -17.63 1.97
N LEU A 9 11.40 -16.52 1.22
CA LEU A 9 10.64 -16.10 0.03
C LEU A 9 9.24 -15.52 0.35
N MET A 10 8.90 -14.30 -0.06
CA MET A 10 9.12 -13.73 -1.39
C MET A 10 9.55 -12.26 -1.33
N ALA A 11 10.74 -11.98 -1.83
CA ALA A 11 11.07 -10.67 -2.39
C ALA A 11 10.52 -10.65 -3.82
N VAL A 12 9.51 -9.82 -4.08
CA VAL A 12 9.05 -9.57 -5.46
C VAL A 12 9.97 -8.53 -6.05
N ALA A 13 11.00 -8.98 -6.77
CA ALA A 13 11.81 -8.14 -7.64
C ALA A 13 11.09 -8.01 -8.99
N LEU A 14 10.51 -6.85 -9.27
CA LEU A 14 9.97 -6.52 -10.59
C LEU A 14 11.11 -5.96 -11.44
N SER A 15 11.81 -6.82 -12.19
CA SER A 15 12.81 -6.42 -13.19
C SER A 15 12.21 -6.53 -14.59
N ILE A 16 11.76 -5.40 -15.13
CA ILE A 16 11.43 -5.27 -16.55
C ILE A 16 12.73 -4.99 -17.30
N ASN A 17 13.31 -6.01 -17.93
CA ASN A 17 14.39 -5.84 -18.90
C ASN A 17 13.78 -5.67 -20.30
N LEU A 18 13.65 -4.43 -20.75
CA LEU A 18 13.42 -4.10 -22.15
C LEU A 18 14.77 -4.13 -22.89
N MET A 19 15.07 -5.25 -23.56
CA MET A 19 16.13 -5.31 -24.57
C MET A 19 15.64 -4.55 -25.82
N MET A 20 16.24 -3.39 -26.11
CA MET A 20 16.06 -2.69 -27.38
C MET A 20 17.20 -3.06 -28.36
N PRO A 21 16.93 -3.13 -29.67
CA PRO A 21 17.95 -3.43 -30.68
C PRO A 21 18.92 -2.25 -30.82
N ALA A 22 20.22 -2.57 -30.84
CA ALA A 22 21.29 -1.62 -31.08
C ALA A 22 21.42 -1.33 -32.57
N THR A 23 21.05 -0.12 -33.00
CA THR A 23 21.61 0.55 -34.19
C THR A 23 21.23 2.03 -34.16
N GLY A 24 22.23 2.91 -34.11
CA GLY A 24 22.04 4.35 -34.28
C GLY A 24 23.08 5.18 -33.55
N SER A 25 24.21 5.45 -34.22
CA SER A 25 25.19 6.45 -33.81
C SER A 25 24.61 7.87 -33.96
N GLY A 26 23.90 8.34 -32.95
CA GLY A 26 23.56 9.75 -32.75
C GLY A 26 24.35 10.31 -31.57
N PRO A 27 24.58 11.64 -31.49
CA PRO A 27 25.26 12.24 -30.36
C PRO A 27 24.51 11.88 -29.07
N VAL A 28 25.23 11.28 -28.13
CA VAL A 28 24.74 10.90 -26.80
C VAL A 28 24.15 12.16 -26.16
N SER A 29 22.82 12.24 -26.08
CA SER A 29 22.17 13.27 -25.29
C SER A 29 22.63 13.09 -23.86
N GLU A 30 23.32 14.09 -23.34
CA GLU A 30 23.74 14.16 -21.95
C GLU A 30 22.52 13.85 -21.07
N GLU A 31 22.57 12.72 -20.36
CA GLU A 31 21.55 12.32 -19.40
C GLU A 31 21.51 13.46 -18.37
N VAL A 32 20.44 14.27 -18.42
CA VAL A 32 20.19 15.29 -17.40
C VAL A 32 20.04 14.54 -16.09
N LYS A 33 21.15 14.43 -15.33
CA LYS A 33 21.11 14.02 -13.93
C LYS A 33 20.29 15.08 -13.22
N LEU A 34 18.99 14.83 -13.11
CA LEU A 34 18.12 15.61 -12.24
C LEU A 34 18.72 15.47 -10.85
N ASN A 35 19.39 16.53 -10.40
CA ASN A 35 19.91 16.64 -9.04
C ASN A 35 18.72 16.89 -8.10
N LEU A 36 17.82 15.90 -8.05
CA LEU A 36 16.77 15.83 -7.06
C LEU A 36 17.47 15.50 -5.75
N GLN A 37 17.85 16.54 -5.00
CA GLN A 37 17.96 16.38 -3.57
C GLN A 37 16.65 15.73 -3.11
N PRO A 38 16.67 14.57 -2.42
CA PRO A 38 15.46 13.92 -1.98
C PRO A 38 14.84 14.78 -0.89
N GLN A 39 14.02 15.74 -1.32
CA GLN A 39 13.11 16.41 -0.43
C GLN A 39 12.23 15.32 0.17
N LEU A 40 12.11 15.33 1.50
CA LEU A 40 11.13 14.50 2.20
C LEU A 40 9.82 14.57 1.40
N PRO A 41 9.21 13.43 1.03
CA PRO A 41 8.01 13.42 0.21
C PRO A 41 6.83 13.92 1.05
N THR A 42 6.82 15.22 1.34
CA THR A 42 5.77 15.89 2.08
C THR A 42 4.49 15.81 1.28
N GLY A 43 3.38 15.62 2.00
CA GLY A 43 2.06 15.47 1.40
C GLY A 43 1.43 14.12 1.66
N LYS A 44 0.37 13.88 0.90
CA LYS A 44 -0.54 12.76 1.09
C LYS A 44 -0.32 11.71 0.02
N TRP A 45 -0.11 10.49 0.46
CA TRP A 45 0.14 9.33 -0.37
C TRP A 45 -0.93 8.29 -0.09
N LEU A 46 -1.47 7.70 -1.15
CA LEU A 46 -2.51 6.68 -1.07
C LEU A 46 -2.07 5.47 -1.89
N ASN A 47 -2.21 4.28 -1.31
CA ASN A 47 -2.09 3.01 -2.01
C ASN A 47 -3.24 2.12 -1.57
N GLY A 48 -3.99 1.55 -2.51
CA GLY A 48 -5.10 0.69 -2.16
C GLY A 48 -5.49 -0.25 -3.29
N THR A 49 -6.23 -1.28 -2.90
CA THR A 49 -6.83 -2.28 -3.77
C THR A 49 -8.34 -2.19 -3.64
N PHE A 50 -9.02 -1.99 -4.77
CA PHE A 50 -10.47 -2.10 -4.86
C PHE A 50 -10.83 -3.00 -6.04
N SER A 51 -11.95 -3.73 -5.92
CA SER A 51 -12.44 -4.56 -7.03
C SER A 51 -13.01 -3.66 -8.13
N MET A 52 -12.46 -3.71 -9.34
CA MET A 52 -12.96 -2.89 -10.46
C MET A 52 -14.40 -3.28 -10.87
N SER A 53 -14.80 -4.53 -10.65
CA SER A 53 -16.19 -4.98 -10.78
C SER A 53 -17.14 -4.25 -9.81
N ASN A 54 -16.64 -3.73 -8.68
CA ASN A 54 -17.45 -2.89 -7.80
C ASN A 54 -17.76 -1.52 -8.41
N TRP A 55 -17.00 -1.06 -9.41
CA TRP A 55 -17.21 0.25 -10.01
C TRP A 55 -18.33 0.23 -11.05
N TRP A 56 -18.37 -0.81 -11.90
CA TRP A 56 -19.31 -0.88 -13.01
C TRP A 56 -20.53 -1.78 -12.76
N SER A 57 -20.46 -2.72 -11.80
CA SER A 57 -21.45 -3.80 -11.66
C SER A 57 -22.07 -3.92 -10.27
N TYR A 58 -21.67 -3.08 -9.31
CA TYR A 58 -22.22 -3.13 -7.95
C TYR A 58 -23.54 -2.37 -7.84
N ASP A 59 -24.59 -3.07 -7.43
CA ASP A 59 -25.95 -2.53 -7.26
C ASP A 59 -26.32 -2.26 -5.80
N GLY A 60 -25.36 -2.39 -4.88
CA GLY A 60 -25.56 -2.20 -3.45
C GLY A 60 -26.12 -3.42 -2.70
N LYS A 61 -26.48 -4.52 -3.39
CA LYS A 61 -27.18 -5.67 -2.79
C LYS A 61 -26.29 -6.90 -2.65
N GLN A 62 -25.40 -7.15 -3.59
CA GLN A 62 -24.52 -8.32 -3.57
C GLN A 62 -23.09 -7.92 -3.95
N TYR A 63 -22.11 -8.45 -3.23
CA TYR A 63 -20.71 -8.23 -3.57
C TYR A 63 -20.37 -8.98 -4.86
N VAL A 64 -19.93 -8.25 -5.88
CA VAL A 64 -19.54 -8.80 -7.18
C VAL A 64 -18.03 -8.57 -7.37
N GLY A 65 -17.19 -9.53 -6.97
CA GLY A 65 -15.73 -9.46 -7.15
C GLY A 65 -14.92 -9.82 -5.92
N ASN A 66 -13.68 -9.31 -5.83
CA ASN A 66 -12.75 -9.61 -4.74
C ASN A 66 -13.35 -9.15 -3.41
N PRO A 67 -13.71 -10.08 -2.48
CA PRO A 67 -14.34 -9.73 -1.21
C PRO A 67 -13.46 -8.87 -0.30
N TYR A 68 -12.17 -8.78 -0.62
CA TYR A 68 -11.18 -8.04 0.13
C TYR A 68 -10.87 -6.70 -0.53
N SER A 69 -10.98 -5.62 0.24
CA SER A 69 -10.47 -4.30 -0.12
C SER A 69 -9.58 -3.80 1.01
N GLN A 70 -8.47 -3.16 0.61
CA GLN A 70 -7.52 -2.56 1.52
C GLN A 70 -7.12 -1.21 0.97
N SER A 71 -7.04 -0.20 1.82
CA SER A 71 -6.47 1.10 1.46
C SER A 71 -5.57 1.60 2.57
N ILE A 72 -4.38 2.05 2.21
CA ILE A 72 -3.37 2.61 3.07
C ILE A 72 -3.12 4.04 2.62
N ALA A 73 -3.14 4.98 3.58
CA ALA A 73 -2.72 6.34 3.32
C ALA A 73 -1.64 6.77 4.30
N PHE A 74 -0.67 7.55 3.80
CA PHE A 74 0.31 8.26 4.60
C PHE A 74 0.14 9.76 4.39
N ASN A 75 0.30 10.52 5.46
CA ASN A 75 0.43 11.96 5.41
C ASN A 75 1.78 12.32 6.04
N PHE A 76 2.78 12.57 5.21
CA PHE A 76 4.10 12.98 5.66
C PHE A 76 4.13 14.51 5.78
N SER A 77 4.38 15.01 6.99
CA SER A 77 4.52 16.43 7.25
C SER A 77 5.99 16.82 7.34
N GLU A 78 6.26 18.12 7.22
CA GLU A 78 7.58 18.66 7.51
C GLU A 78 8.03 18.29 8.94
N LYS A 79 9.34 18.14 9.12
CA LYS A 79 9.98 17.80 10.42
C LYS A 79 9.69 16.38 10.92
N GLY A 80 9.40 15.45 10.00
CA GLY A 80 9.35 14.01 10.30
C GLY A 80 8.12 13.57 11.09
N LYS A 81 7.07 14.40 11.20
CA LYS A 81 5.76 13.96 11.71
C LYS A 81 4.99 13.24 10.61
N SER A 82 4.28 12.18 10.97
CA SER A 82 3.50 11.40 10.02
C SER A 82 2.21 10.90 10.63
N GLU A 83 1.18 10.82 9.78
CA GLU A 83 -0.06 10.11 10.07
C GLU A 83 -0.20 8.94 9.09
N PHE A 84 -0.74 7.83 9.58
CA PHE A 84 -0.98 6.60 8.85
C PHE A 84 -2.44 6.20 9.02
N TYR A 85 -3.05 5.80 7.91
CA TYR A 85 -4.42 5.33 7.86
C TYR A 85 -4.45 3.99 7.15
N LEU A 86 -5.18 3.03 7.69
CA LEU A 86 -5.45 1.75 7.07
C LEU A 86 -6.94 1.45 7.17
N VAL A 87 -7.52 1.07 6.04
CA VAL A 87 -8.87 0.54 5.94
C VAL A 87 -8.77 -0.85 5.35
N ILE A 88 -9.35 -1.83 6.02
CA ILE A 88 -9.53 -3.18 5.51
C ILE A 88 -11.02 -3.49 5.58
N LYS A 89 -11.57 -4.05 4.51
CA LYS A 89 -12.95 -4.51 4.45
C LYS A 89 -13.02 -5.84 3.73
N THR A 90 -13.62 -6.82 4.40
CA THR A 90 -13.84 -8.17 3.89
C THR A 90 -15.32 -8.51 3.87
N HIS A 91 -15.79 -9.16 2.80
CA HIS A 91 -17.14 -9.69 2.69
C HIS A 91 -17.14 -11.20 2.58
N THR A 92 -17.99 -11.87 3.34
CA THR A 92 -18.21 -13.32 3.22
C THR A 92 -19.72 -13.57 3.16
N GLY A 93 -20.24 -13.75 1.94
CA GLY A 93 -21.68 -13.92 1.72
C GLY A 93 -22.46 -12.69 2.21
N TYR A 94 -23.23 -12.87 3.29
CA TYR A 94 -24.05 -11.82 3.91
C TYR A 94 -23.38 -11.10 5.08
N CYS A 95 -22.12 -11.42 5.37
CA CYS A 95 -21.35 -10.81 6.44
C CYS A 95 -20.28 -9.86 5.90
N SER A 96 -20.10 -8.75 6.60
CA SER A 96 -19.05 -7.76 6.36
C SER A 96 -18.24 -7.57 7.62
N THR A 97 -16.91 -7.58 7.48
CA THR A 97 -15.99 -7.17 8.53
C THR A 97 -15.19 -5.98 8.03
N GLU A 98 -15.08 -4.96 8.87
CA GLU A 98 -14.34 -3.74 8.57
C GLU A 98 -13.36 -3.44 9.70
N ALA A 99 -12.16 -3.02 9.35
CA ALA A 99 -11.13 -2.59 10.28
C ALA A 99 -10.56 -1.25 9.82
N PHE A 100 -10.59 -0.26 10.72
CA PHE A 100 -10.06 1.07 10.50
C PHE A 100 -8.97 1.34 11.54
N THR A 101 -7.77 1.61 11.06
CA THR A 101 -6.62 1.97 11.88
C THR A 101 -6.18 3.38 11.53
N TYR A 102 -5.96 4.19 12.56
CA TYR A 102 -5.31 5.48 12.45
C TYR A 102 -4.13 5.52 13.43
N LEU A 103 -2.94 5.85 12.94
CA LEU A 103 -1.75 6.02 13.76
C LEU A 103 -1.13 7.40 13.49
N LYS A 104 -0.55 7.99 14.53
CA LYS A 104 0.24 9.21 14.45
C LYS A 104 1.59 8.96 15.09
N GLY A 105 2.64 9.49 14.47
CA GLY A 105 3.99 9.23 14.92
C GLY A 105 5.03 10.03 14.17
N THR A 106 6.23 9.47 14.11
CA THR A 106 7.35 10.03 13.37
C THR A 106 7.76 9.11 12.22
N VAL A 107 8.38 9.69 11.20
CA VAL A 107 8.93 8.97 10.06
C VAL A 107 10.39 9.34 9.87
N LYS A 108 11.23 8.33 9.61
CA LYS A 108 12.62 8.49 9.22
C LYS A 108 12.81 7.85 7.85
N PHE A 109 13.26 8.64 6.88
CA PHE A 109 13.59 8.16 5.55
C PHE A 109 15.05 7.76 5.49
N THR A 110 15.34 6.65 4.80
CA THR A 110 16.69 6.13 4.57
C THR A 110 16.94 6.17 3.07
N GLU A 111 17.67 7.20 2.61
CA GLU A 111 17.86 7.49 1.18
C GLU A 111 18.57 6.36 0.43
N GLY A 112 19.62 5.78 1.02
CA GLY A 112 20.38 4.69 0.41
C GLY A 112 19.56 3.42 0.16
N GLU A 113 18.50 3.21 0.95
CA GLU A 113 17.64 2.03 0.87
C GLU A 113 16.30 2.30 0.17
N ARG A 114 16.03 3.56 -0.20
CA ARG A 114 14.72 4.01 -0.72
C ARG A 114 13.56 3.54 0.17
N SER A 115 13.79 3.55 1.47
CA SER A 115 12.88 3.03 2.49
C SER A 115 12.55 4.11 3.51
N PHE A 116 11.51 3.88 4.30
CA PHE A 116 11.24 4.69 5.48
C PHE A 116 10.77 3.81 6.64
N THR A 117 11.07 4.26 7.86
CA THR A 117 10.58 3.66 9.09
C THR A 117 9.57 4.61 9.73
N PHE A 118 8.35 4.12 9.95
CA PHE A 118 7.32 4.83 10.72
C PHE A 118 7.32 4.32 12.17
N THR A 119 7.43 5.24 13.13
CA THR A 119 7.38 4.95 14.56
C THR A 119 6.10 5.55 15.15
N PRO A 120 5.04 4.74 15.34
CA PRO A 120 3.79 5.22 15.92
C PRO A 120 3.98 5.64 17.38
N ALA A 121 3.40 6.77 17.76
CA ALA A 121 3.38 7.29 19.13
C ALA A 121 1.97 7.24 19.74
N SER A 122 0.94 7.36 18.92
CA SER A 122 -0.46 7.24 19.33
C SER A 122 -1.33 6.77 18.17
N GLY A 123 -2.56 6.37 18.46
CA GLY A 123 -3.47 5.92 17.43
C GLY A 123 -4.81 5.44 17.96
N ASN A 124 -5.67 5.05 17.03
CA ASN A 124 -6.98 4.48 17.29
C ASN A 124 -7.21 3.31 16.34
N TYR A 125 -7.92 2.30 16.84
CA TYR A 125 -8.43 1.19 16.05
C TYR A 125 -9.93 1.07 16.30
N ARG A 126 -10.69 0.87 15.24
CA ARG A 126 -12.10 0.50 15.33
C ARG A 126 -12.41 -0.59 14.32
N GLY A 127 -13.19 -1.57 14.75
CA GLY A 127 -13.67 -2.63 13.89
C GLY A 127 -15.19 -2.69 13.90
N PHE A 128 -15.77 -3.12 12.80
CA PHE A 128 -17.20 -3.38 12.68
C PHE A 128 -17.40 -4.77 12.11
N TYR A 129 -18.42 -5.45 12.62
CA TYR A 129 -18.88 -6.71 12.11
C TYR A 129 -20.39 -6.62 11.92
N SER A 130 -20.86 -6.96 10.73
CA SER A 130 -22.29 -7.02 10.43
C SER A 130 -22.60 -8.27 9.62
N CYS A 131 -23.75 -8.87 9.89
CA CYS A 131 -24.30 -9.98 9.11
C CYS A 131 -25.81 -9.80 8.97
N ALA A 132 -26.39 -10.27 7.87
CA ALA A 132 -27.84 -10.36 7.75
C ALA A 132 -28.43 -11.28 8.84
N SER A 133 -29.56 -10.88 9.42
CA SER A 133 -30.29 -11.71 10.40
C SER A 133 -30.67 -13.06 9.79
N GLY A 134 -30.34 -14.15 10.48
CA GLY A 134 -30.65 -15.52 10.04
C GLY A 134 -29.58 -16.21 9.18
N SER A 135 -28.35 -15.72 9.16
CA SER A 135 -27.23 -16.27 8.36
C SER A 135 -26.19 -17.10 9.15
N ASN A 136 -26.53 -17.60 10.34
CA ASN A 136 -25.69 -18.51 11.12
C ASN A 136 -26.06 -19.97 10.90
#